data_AF-A0A4U1B6G2-F1
#
_entry.id   AF-A0A4U1B6G2-F1
#
_cell.length_a   1.000
_cell.length_b   1.000
_cell.length_c   1.000
_cell.angle_alpha   90.00
_cell.angle_beta   90.00
_cell.angle_gamma   90.00
#
_symmetry.space_group_name_H-M   'P 1'
#
loop_
_entity.id
_entity.type
_entity.pdbx_description
1 polymer ?
#
loop_
_entity_poly.entity_id
_entity_poly.type
_entity_poly.pdbx_seq_one_letter_code
_entity_poly.pdbx_strand_id
1 'polypeptide(L)'
;MKYNNKKMAMILLLVLPFFASFNAFSQSESESKTSSTALESMKPEIVDLSTELRLLEEKLLYPDAEQISIYLSFNTQEQFIIDNLKIKLDGEVIAAGQYESRQVNALNKGGIQRVFLGNITPGDHTLVAFFTGVDGYNKPYKRAASLDFNKGSTAKAIELKVSYSTQSLQPIFEVVER
;
A
#
# COMPACT_ATOMS: atom_id res chain seq x y z
N MET A 1 51.38 -51.97 -4.86
CA MET A 1 50.64 -52.23 -3.60
C MET A 1 49.28 -52.81 -3.98
N LYS A 2 49.00 -54.04 -3.56
CA LYS A 2 47.77 -54.79 -3.87
C LYS A 2 46.56 -54.14 -3.18
N TYR A 3 45.46 -53.96 -3.89
CA TYR A 3 44.15 -54.43 -3.41
C TYR A 3 43.22 -54.68 -4.60
N ASN A 4 42.52 -55.80 -4.50
CA ASN A 4 41.89 -56.55 -5.57
C ASN A 4 40.37 -56.56 -5.29
N ASN A 5 39.56 -56.60 -6.37
CA ASN A 5 38.20 -57.13 -6.43
C ASN A 5 37.10 -56.32 -5.68
N LYS A 6 35.96 -55.92 -6.26
CA LYS A 6 35.11 -56.58 -7.26
C LYS A 6 34.32 -55.56 -8.11
N LYS A 7 34.09 -55.98 -9.35
CA LYS A 7 33.32 -55.44 -10.49
C LYS A 7 31.90 -55.00 -10.10
N MET A 8 31.38 -53.84 -10.50
CA MET A 8 30.96 -53.36 -11.85
C MET A 8 29.57 -53.88 -12.29
N ALA A 9 28.76 -52.94 -12.81
CA ALA A 9 27.55 -53.06 -13.63
C ALA A 9 26.23 -53.36 -12.85
N MET A 10 25.16 -52.55 -12.85
CA MET A 10 24.40 -51.88 -13.93
C MET A 10 23.85 -52.87 -14.96
N ILE A 11 22.55 -52.73 -15.33
CA ILE A 11 21.69 -53.51 -16.27
C ILE A 11 20.55 -54.18 -15.48
N LEU A 12 19.27 -53.74 -15.50
CA LEU A 12 18.27 -53.53 -16.58
C LEU A 12 17.88 -54.83 -17.33
N LEU A 13 16.57 -55.09 -17.41
CA LEU A 13 15.85 -55.80 -18.49
C LEU A 13 15.43 -57.30 -18.29
N LEU A 14 14.09 -57.49 -18.23
CA LEU A 14 13.21 -58.38 -19.05
C LEU A 14 12.98 -59.90 -18.74
N VAL A 15 11.68 -60.25 -18.60
CA VAL A 15 10.89 -61.47 -18.98
C VAL A 15 11.16 -62.86 -18.33
N LEU A 16 10.15 -63.49 -17.70
CA LEU A 16 9.28 -64.58 -18.22
C LEU A 16 8.30 -65.16 -17.16
N PRO A 17 7.15 -65.75 -17.59
CA PRO A 17 5.90 -65.84 -16.84
C PRO A 17 5.52 -67.28 -16.41
N PHE A 18 4.26 -67.42 -15.95
CA PHE A 18 3.43 -68.64 -15.96
C PHE A 18 3.59 -69.56 -14.74
N PHE A 19 2.55 -69.64 -13.90
CA PHE A 19 1.75 -70.85 -13.73
C PHE A 19 0.42 -70.53 -13.02
N ALA A 20 -0.67 -70.90 -13.70
CA ALA A 20 -2.03 -70.78 -13.25
C ALA A 20 -2.36 -71.78 -12.13
N SER A 21 -3.28 -71.41 -11.24
CA SER A 21 -4.05 -72.38 -10.44
C SER A 21 -5.49 -71.90 -10.34
N PHE A 22 -6.31 -72.54 -11.18
CA PHE A 22 -7.69 -72.99 -11.00
C PHE A 22 -8.52 -72.34 -9.87
N ASN A 23 -9.55 -71.59 -10.27
CA ASN A 23 -10.74 -71.32 -9.46
C ASN A 23 -11.80 -72.38 -9.75
N ALA A 24 -12.36 -72.99 -8.70
CA ALA A 24 -13.60 -73.74 -8.77
C ALA A 24 -14.33 -73.66 -7.42
N PHE A 25 -15.50 -72.99 -7.40
CA PHE A 25 -16.78 -73.46 -6.84
C PHE A 25 -17.69 -72.26 -6.46
N SER A 26 -18.88 -72.21 -7.06
CA SER A 26 -19.97 -71.28 -6.75
C SER A 26 -20.88 -71.85 -5.67
N GLN A 27 -21.37 -71.03 -4.74
CA GLN A 27 -22.77 -71.10 -4.27
C GLN A 27 -23.23 -69.79 -3.65
N SER A 28 -24.45 -69.40 -3.99
CA SER A 28 -25.18 -68.17 -3.68
C SER A 28 -25.97 -68.23 -2.37
N GLU A 29 -26.14 -67.06 -1.77
CA GLU A 29 -27.32 -66.54 -1.07
C GLU A 29 -27.63 -67.04 0.37
N SER A 30 -27.45 -66.13 1.33
CA SER A 30 -28.35 -66.00 2.48
C SER A 30 -28.44 -64.53 2.91
N GLU A 31 -29.62 -63.99 2.71
CA GLU A 31 -30.13 -62.70 3.12
C GLU A 31 -30.07 -62.53 4.66
N SER A 32 -29.51 -61.42 5.15
CA SER A 32 -29.86 -60.86 6.46
C SER A 32 -29.70 -59.35 6.42
N LYS A 33 -30.82 -58.68 6.71
CA LYS A 33 -30.99 -57.24 6.75
C LYS A 33 -30.25 -56.61 7.94
N THR A 34 -30.11 -55.29 7.84
CA THR A 34 -29.87 -54.31 8.92
C THR A 34 -28.47 -54.18 9.51
N SER A 35 -27.70 -53.22 9.01
CA SER A 35 -27.40 -52.00 9.79
C SER A 35 -26.74 -50.92 8.91
N SER A 36 -27.45 -49.80 8.80
CA SER A 36 -26.95 -48.42 8.65
C SER A 36 -25.69 -48.18 7.81
N THR A 37 -25.94 -47.73 6.59
CA THR A 37 -25.36 -46.52 5.97
C THR A 37 -24.36 -45.75 6.87
N ALA A 38 -23.08 -45.86 6.54
CA ALA A 38 -22.06 -44.91 6.95
C ALA A 38 -21.19 -44.58 5.73
N LEU A 39 -21.85 -44.07 4.69
CA LEU A 39 -21.23 -43.25 3.65
C LEU A 39 -21.80 -41.86 3.87
N GLU A 40 -20.96 -40.95 4.37
CA GLU A 40 -21.11 -39.49 4.53
C GLU A 40 -20.29 -39.14 5.78
N SER A 41 -19.24 -38.34 5.79
CA SER A 41 -18.84 -37.24 4.92
C SER A 41 -17.39 -36.91 5.27
N MET A 42 -16.46 -37.13 4.35
CA MET A 42 -15.18 -36.43 4.42
C MET A 42 -15.44 -35.02 3.89
N LYS A 43 -15.57 -34.05 4.80
CA LYS A 43 -15.66 -32.64 4.46
C LYS A 43 -14.36 -32.22 3.76
N PRO A 44 -14.37 -31.78 2.49
CA PRO A 44 -13.23 -31.07 1.95
C PRO A 44 -13.19 -29.68 2.59
N GLU A 45 -12.30 -29.50 3.55
CA GLU A 45 -11.88 -28.20 4.07
C GLU A 45 -10.99 -27.53 3.02
N ILE A 46 -11.60 -27.09 1.91
CA ILE A 46 -10.95 -26.26 0.88
C ILE A 46 -11.98 -25.25 0.37
N VAL A 47 -12.49 -24.41 1.26
CA VAL A 47 -13.17 -23.17 0.88
C VAL A 47 -12.79 -22.11 1.91
N ASP A 48 -11.61 -21.51 1.74
CA ASP A 48 -11.49 -20.08 2.08
C ASP A 48 -10.27 -19.37 1.49
N LEU A 49 -9.36 -20.08 0.82
CA LEU A 49 -8.16 -19.43 0.24
C LEU A 49 -8.47 -18.58 -1.01
N SER A 50 -9.63 -18.76 -1.65
CA SER A 50 -10.06 -17.95 -2.80
C SER A 50 -10.76 -16.66 -2.39
N THR A 51 -11.30 -16.58 -1.16
CA THR A 51 -11.99 -15.38 -0.68
C THR A 51 -11.00 -14.27 -0.34
N GLU A 52 -9.90 -14.60 0.35
CA GLU A 52 -8.81 -13.64 0.62
C GLU A 52 -8.11 -13.19 -0.67
N LEU A 53 -7.87 -14.10 -1.62
CA LEU A 53 -7.29 -13.74 -2.92
C LEU A 53 -8.22 -12.81 -3.72
N ARG A 54 -9.55 -13.01 -3.66
CA ARG A 54 -10.53 -12.14 -4.34
C ARG A 54 -10.63 -10.75 -3.70
N LEU A 55 -10.53 -10.67 -2.37
CA LEU A 55 -10.51 -9.41 -1.62
C LEU A 55 -9.19 -8.64 -1.82
N LEU A 56 -8.10 -9.37 -2.10
CA LEU A 56 -6.81 -8.81 -2.50
C LEU A 56 -6.79 -8.36 -3.98
N GLU A 57 -7.45 -9.10 -4.88
CA GLU A 57 -7.57 -8.74 -6.30
C GLU A 57 -8.38 -7.44 -6.51
N GLU A 58 -9.45 -7.21 -5.74
CA GLU A 58 -10.25 -5.98 -5.85
C GLU A 58 -9.46 -4.73 -5.44
N LYS A 59 -8.54 -4.86 -4.47
CA LYS A 59 -7.67 -3.77 -4.00
C LYS A 59 -6.60 -3.36 -5.03
N LEU A 60 -6.31 -4.21 -6.02
CA LEU A 60 -5.27 -4.00 -7.05
C LEU A 60 -5.79 -3.36 -8.34
N LEU A 61 -7.09 -3.21 -8.52
CA LEU A 61 -7.65 -2.68 -9.78
C LEU A 61 -7.50 -1.16 -9.93
N TYR A 62 -7.20 -0.41 -8.85
CA TYR A 62 -7.03 1.05 -8.86
C TYR A 62 -6.00 1.54 -7.82
N PRO A 63 -4.70 1.28 -7.97
CA PRO A 63 -3.68 1.80 -7.03
C PRO A 63 -3.65 3.34 -6.93
N ASP A 64 -4.12 4.05 -7.95
CA ASP A 64 -4.25 5.51 -7.95
C ASP A 64 -5.35 6.01 -6.99
N ALA A 65 -6.29 5.14 -6.62
CA ALA A 65 -7.39 5.46 -5.72
C ALA A 65 -6.93 5.81 -4.31
N GLU A 66 -5.81 5.27 -3.83
CA GLU A 66 -5.27 5.56 -2.49
C GLU A 66 -4.33 6.77 -2.50
N GLN A 67 -4.05 7.37 -3.65
CA GLN A 67 -3.02 8.38 -3.76
C GLN A 67 -3.45 9.75 -3.20
N ILE A 68 -2.55 10.36 -2.45
CA ILE A 68 -2.59 11.77 -2.06
C ILE A 68 -1.34 12.47 -2.57
N SER A 69 -1.54 13.66 -3.13
CA SER A 69 -0.45 14.55 -3.54
C SER A 69 -0.61 15.90 -2.85
N ILE A 70 0.49 16.39 -2.29
CA ILE A 70 0.51 17.68 -1.58
C ILE A 70 1.46 18.60 -2.30
N TYR A 71 0.99 19.81 -2.60
CA TYR A 71 1.73 20.84 -3.30
C TYR A 71 1.89 22.07 -2.43
N LEU A 72 3.02 22.75 -2.54
CA LEU A 72 3.26 24.07 -1.98
C LEU A 72 3.23 25.09 -3.11
N SER A 73 2.37 26.11 -2.96
CA SER A 73 2.40 27.34 -3.73
C SER A 73 2.68 28.51 -2.79
N PHE A 74 3.51 29.45 -3.25
CA PHE A 74 4.04 30.51 -2.40
C PHE A 74 4.15 31.80 -3.21
N ASN A 75 3.42 32.83 -2.80
CA ASN A 75 3.51 34.15 -3.41
C ASN A 75 3.29 35.23 -2.35
N THR A 76 4.37 35.64 -1.70
CA THR A 76 4.32 36.55 -0.55
C THR A 76 4.91 37.92 -0.85
N GLN A 77 5.36 38.18 -2.08
CA GLN A 77 6.03 39.43 -2.47
C GLN A 77 7.15 39.83 -1.50
N GLU A 78 7.96 38.85 -1.08
CA GLU A 78 9.08 39.01 -0.13
C GLU A 78 8.67 39.43 1.29
N GLN A 79 7.38 39.52 1.59
CA GLN A 79 6.88 39.88 2.93
C GLN A 79 6.89 38.71 3.92
N PHE A 80 7.13 37.51 3.42
CA PHE A 80 7.40 36.32 4.22
C PHE A 80 8.35 35.42 3.44
N ILE A 81 9.37 34.92 4.11
CA ILE A 81 10.37 34.00 3.56
C ILE A 81 10.26 32.71 4.37
N ILE A 82 9.91 31.62 3.69
CA ILE A 82 9.82 30.30 4.33
C ILE A 82 11.23 29.73 4.54
N ASP A 83 11.48 29.22 5.75
CA ASP A 83 12.70 28.49 6.08
C ASP A 83 12.42 26.98 6.15
N ASN A 84 11.32 26.61 6.80
CA ASN A 84 10.97 25.21 7.04
C ASN A 84 9.47 24.97 6.83
N LEU A 85 9.15 23.82 6.24
CA LEU A 85 7.81 23.25 6.17
C LEU A 85 7.80 21.91 6.89
N LYS A 86 6.77 21.65 7.69
CA LYS A 86 6.49 20.33 8.24
C LYS A 86 5.03 20.01 8.04
N ILE A 87 4.74 18.83 7.51
CA ILE A 87 3.39 18.36 7.24
C ILE A 87 3.12 17.17 8.14
N LYS A 88 1.98 17.24 8.81
CA LYS A 88 1.41 16.12 9.54
C LYS A 88 0.12 15.66 8.92
N LEU A 89 -0.09 14.35 8.92
CA LEU A 89 -1.36 13.71 8.62
C LEU A 89 -1.73 12.86 9.83
N ASP A 90 -2.91 13.09 10.40
CA ASP A 90 -3.42 12.38 11.58
C ASP A 90 -2.45 12.37 12.77
N GLY A 91 -1.68 13.44 12.91
CA GLY A 91 -0.67 13.62 13.97
C GLY A 91 0.73 13.08 13.64
N GLU A 92 0.87 12.26 12.61
CA GLU A 92 2.15 11.70 12.13
C GLU A 92 2.84 12.64 11.13
N VAL A 93 4.17 12.78 11.22
CA VAL A 93 4.94 13.60 10.28
C VAL A 93 5.17 12.84 8.98
N ILE A 94 4.50 13.26 7.91
CA ILE A 94 4.62 12.61 6.59
C ILE A 94 5.64 13.31 5.68
N ALA A 95 5.95 14.58 5.93
CA ALA A 95 6.95 15.32 5.17
C ALA A 95 7.54 16.47 5.99
N ALA A 96 8.81 16.77 5.76
CA ALA A 96 9.48 17.97 6.26
C ALA A 96 10.50 18.45 5.23
N GLY A 97 10.62 19.76 5.07
CA GLY A 97 11.51 20.38 4.10
C GLY A 97 12.13 21.67 4.63
N GLN A 98 13.35 21.95 4.18
CA GLN A 98 14.06 23.21 4.40
C GLN A 98 14.22 23.93 3.06
N TYR A 99 14.15 25.26 3.09
CA TYR A 99 14.12 26.08 1.89
C TYR A 99 15.32 27.02 1.82
N GLU A 100 16.08 26.91 0.73
CA GLU A 100 17.13 27.86 0.37
C GLU A 100 16.56 29.06 -0.39
N SER A 101 17.27 30.18 -0.38
CA SER A 101 16.87 31.40 -1.07
C SER A 101 16.54 31.20 -2.56
N ARG A 102 17.27 30.33 -3.27
CA ARG A 102 16.98 30.00 -4.67
C ARG A 102 15.63 29.30 -4.84
N GLN A 103 15.28 28.40 -3.92
CA GLN A 103 14.00 27.69 -3.94
C GLN A 103 12.85 28.65 -3.60
N VAL A 104 13.02 29.49 -2.57
CA VAL A 104 12.02 30.52 -2.22
C VAL A 104 11.78 31.46 -3.39
N ASN A 105 12.84 31.91 -4.08
CA ASN A 105 12.73 32.78 -5.25
C ASN A 105 11.99 32.10 -6.42
N ALA A 106 12.19 30.80 -6.63
CA ALA A 106 11.48 30.06 -7.66
C ALA A 106 9.98 29.95 -7.33
N LEU A 107 9.64 29.68 -6.07
CA LEU A 107 8.24 29.60 -5.64
C LEU A 107 7.54 30.95 -5.76
N ASN A 108 8.16 32.05 -5.30
CA ASN A 108 7.62 33.42 -5.42
C ASN A 108 7.34 33.83 -6.88
N LYS A 109 8.04 33.25 -7.86
CA LYS A 109 7.79 33.47 -9.30
C LYS A 109 6.64 32.64 -9.87
N GLY A 110 5.84 31.99 -9.02
CA GLY A 110 4.74 31.11 -9.42
C GLY A 110 5.14 29.64 -9.55
N GLY A 111 6.31 29.26 -9.02
CA GLY A 111 6.70 27.86 -8.92
C GLY A 111 5.76 27.10 -7.99
N ILE A 112 5.44 25.87 -8.37
CA ILE A 112 4.70 24.92 -7.54
C ILE A 112 5.63 23.75 -7.23
N GLN A 113 5.76 23.41 -5.96
CA GLN A 113 6.55 22.26 -5.54
C GLN A 113 5.63 21.15 -5.04
N ARG A 114 5.82 19.94 -5.55
CA ARG A 114 5.24 18.74 -4.92
C ARG A 114 6.06 18.39 -3.68
N VAL A 115 5.45 18.54 -2.51
CA VAL A 115 6.09 18.31 -1.20
C VAL A 115 5.85 16.90 -0.69
N PHE A 116 4.75 16.26 -1.09
CA PHE A 116 4.48 14.87 -0.74
C PHE A 116 3.71 14.18 -1.87
N LEU A 117 4.01 12.91 -2.08
CA LEU A 117 3.24 11.99 -2.90
C LEU A 117 3.27 10.64 -2.19
N GLY A 118 2.10 10.11 -1.85
CA GLY A 118 2.01 8.86 -1.13
C GLY A 118 0.61 8.29 -1.17
N ASN A 119 0.42 7.16 -0.51
CA ASN A 119 -0.87 6.51 -0.40
C ASN A 119 -1.42 6.72 1.01
N ILE A 120 -2.73 6.96 1.10
CA ILE A 120 -3.48 7.05 2.35
C ILE A 120 -4.76 6.21 2.20
N THR A 121 -5.16 5.58 3.30
CA THR A 121 -6.37 4.77 3.33
C THR A 121 -7.61 5.65 3.07
N PRO A 122 -8.73 5.09 2.59
CA PRO A 122 -10.00 5.79 2.60
C PRO A 122 -10.46 6.11 4.03
N GLY A 123 -11.11 7.25 4.24
CA GLY A 123 -11.60 7.69 5.55
C GLY A 123 -11.45 9.19 5.81
N ASP A 124 -11.79 9.62 7.02
CA ASP A 124 -11.57 10.99 7.47
C ASP A 124 -10.12 11.18 7.90
N HIS A 125 -9.51 12.27 7.44
CA HIS A 125 -8.13 12.61 7.73
C HIS A 125 -8.00 14.09 8.09
N THR A 126 -7.04 14.38 8.96
CA THR A 126 -6.66 15.75 9.32
C THR A 126 -5.24 16.01 8.85
N LEU A 127 -5.09 16.94 7.91
CA LEU A 127 -3.78 17.45 7.49
C LEU A 127 -3.47 18.74 8.23
N VAL A 128 -2.24 18.85 8.76
CA VAL A 128 -1.73 20.06 9.41
C VAL A 128 -0.37 20.42 8.83
N ALA A 129 -0.28 21.59 8.22
CA ALA A 129 0.97 22.15 7.71
C ALA A 129 1.50 23.24 8.65
N PHE A 130 2.76 23.09 9.07
CA PHE A 130 3.48 24.05 9.89
C PHE A 130 4.51 24.78 9.04
N PHE A 131 4.33 26.08 8.92
CA PHE A 131 5.21 26.99 8.20
C PHE A 131 6.06 27.76 9.21
N THR A 132 7.38 27.71 9.05
CA THR A 132 8.32 28.50 9.84
C THR A 132 9.19 29.30 8.88
N GLY A 133 9.41 30.56 9.22
CA GLY A 133 10.20 31.46 8.41
C GLY A 133 10.45 32.79 9.10
N VAL A 134 10.75 33.81 8.29
CA VAL A 134 10.87 35.20 8.74
C VAL A 134 9.90 36.09 7.98
N ASP A 135 9.40 37.14 8.62
CA ASP A 135 8.60 38.18 7.96
C ASP A 135 9.50 39.21 7.24
N GLY A 136 8.89 40.16 6.53
CA GLY A 136 9.60 41.24 5.84
C GLY A 136 10.44 42.16 6.75
N TYR A 137 10.32 42.03 8.06
CA TYR A 137 11.13 42.74 9.07
C TYR A 137 12.17 41.82 9.73
N ASN A 138 12.41 40.64 9.15
CA ASN A 138 13.33 39.62 9.63
C ASN A 138 12.98 39.08 11.03
N LYS A 139 11.71 39.13 11.43
CA LYS A 139 11.25 38.56 12.69
C LYS A 139 10.85 37.10 12.48
N PRO A 140 11.20 36.19 13.41
CA PRO A 140 10.74 34.81 13.34
C PRO A 140 9.22 34.74 13.30
N TYR A 141 8.70 33.97 12.34
CA TYR A 141 7.27 33.85 12.09
C TYR A 141 6.90 32.37 11.94
N LYS A 142 5.88 31.93 12.67
CA LYS A 142 5.41 30.54 12.70
C LYS A 142 3.89 30.49 12.61
N ARG A 143 3.37 29.70 11.68
CA ARG A 143 1.94 29.46 11.52
C ARG A 143 1.65 28.01 11.21
N ALA A 144 0.48 27.55 11.63
CA ALA A 144 -0.08 26.29 11.22
C ALA A 144 -1.38 26.55 10.47
N ALA A 145 -1.65 25.74 9.46
CA ALA A 145 -2.94 25.68 8.78
C ALA A 145 -3.35 24.21 8.68
N SER A 146 -4.64 23.95 8.87
CA SER A 146 -5.19 22.60 8.90
C SER A 146 -6.37 22.45 7.96
N LEU A 147 -6.56 21.24 7.47
CA LEU A 147 -7.70 20.83 6.66
C LEU A 147 -8.14 19.45 7.12
N ASP A 148 -9.41 19.34 7.49
CA ASP A 148 -10.09 18.07 7.66
C ASP A 148 -10.75 17.71 6.33
N PHE A 149 -10.49 16.51 5.84
CA PHE A 149 -11.01 16.05 4.55
C PHE A 149 -11.37 14.56 4.60
N ASN A 150 -12.35 14.17 3.79
CA ASN A 150 -12.68 12.77 3.59
C ASN A 150 -12.00 12.24 2.31
N LYS A 151 -11.24 11.15 2.46
CA LYS A 151 -10.59 10.44 1.38
C LYS A 151 -11.51 9.33 0.86
N GLY A 152 -12.06 9.56 -0.33
CA GLY A 152 -12.79 8.55 -1.09
C GLY A 152 -11.88 7.63 -1.91
N SER A 153 -12.44 6.99 -2.93
CA SER A 153 -11.78 6.05 -3.84
C SER A 153 -11.03 6.70 -5.01
N THR A 154 -10.84 8.02 -5.01
CA THR A 154 -10.12 8.74 -6.09
C THR A 154 -8.89 9.45 -5.53
N ALA A 155 -7.86 9.59 -6.36
CA ALA A 155 -6.68 10.38 -6.02
C ALA A 155 -7.09 11.78 -5.55
N LYS A 156 -6.45 12.30 -4.49
CA LYS A 156 -6.73 13.63 -3.95
C LYS A 156 -5.49 14.51 -4.01
N ALA A 157 -5.68 15.76 -4.43
CA ALA A 157 -4.65 16.78 -4.41
C ALA A 157 -4.96 17.81 -3.32
N ILE A 158 -3.96 18.17 -2.53
CA ILE A 158 -4.04 19.23 -1.53
C ILE A 158 -3.00 20.29 -1.87
N GLU A 159 -3.42 21.54 -1.87
CA GLU A 159 -2.54 22.68 -2.04
C GLU A 159 -2.36 23.42 -0.71
N LEU A 160 -1.10 23.54 -0.30
CA LEU A 160 -0.63 24.44 0.73
C LEU A 160 -0.33 25.77 0.07
N LYS A 161 -1.18 26.76 0.31
CA LYS A 161 -1.06 28.07 -0.31
C LYS A 161 -0.61 29.09 0.72
N VAL A 162 0.52 29.73 0.43
CA VAL A 162 1.02 30.86 1.21
C VAL A 162 0.98 32.11 0.36
N SER A 163 0.26 33.12 0.82
CA SER A 163 0.12 34.40 0.13
C SER A 163 0.28 35.59 1.07
N TYR A 164 0.33 36.80 0.54
CA TYR A 164 0.33 38.02 1.36
C TYR A 164 -0.90 38.88 1.05
N SER A 165 -1.61 39.31 2.10
CA SER A 165 -2.73 40.24 1.96
C SER A 165 -2.27 41.68 2.14
N THR A 166 -2.52 42.51 1.14
CA THR A 166 -2.28 43.95 1.20
C THR A 166 -3.32 44.68 2.07
N GLN A 167 -4.44 44.03 2.41
CA GLN A 167 -5.48 44.61 3.27
C GLN A 167 -5.15 44.42 4.75
N SER A 168 -4.78 43.21 5.16
CA SER A 168 -4.41 42.89 6.55
C SER A 168 -2.93 43.08 6.85
N LEU A 169 -2.11 43.32 5.81
CA LEU A 169 -0.65 43.46 5.88
C LEU A 169 0.02 42.25 6.55
N GLN A 170 -0.51 41.05 6.26
CA GLN A 170 -0.05 39.81 6.88
C GLN A 170 -0.02 38.65 5.86
N PRO A 171 0.89 37.68 6.05
CA PRO A 171 0.85 36.45 5.27
C PRO A 171 -0.37 35.59 5.64
N ILE A 172 -1.01 35.04 4.62
CA ILE A 172 -2.16 34.14 4.70
C ILE A 172 -1.66 32.72 4.39
N PHE A 173 -2.09 31.76 5.20
CA PHE A 173 -1.77 30.34 5.07
C PHE A 173 -3.06 29.56 4.94
N GLU A 174 -3.22 28.88 3.81
CA GLU A 174 -4.41 28.12 3.48
C GLU A 174 -4.01 26.69 3.11
N VAL A 175 -4.88 25.75 3.45
CA VAL A 175 -4.82 24.36 2.99
C VAL A 175 -6.12 24.10 2.27
N VAL A 176 -6.06 23.86 0.96
CA VAL A 176 -7.24 23.72 0.11
C VAL A 176 -7.20 22.41 -0.66
N GLU A 177 -8.37 21.81 -0.82
CA GLU A 177 -8.55 20.69 -1.74
C GLU A 177 -8.54 21.19 -3.19
N ARG A 178 -7.91 20.43 -4.08
CA ARG A 178 -7.81 20.71 -5.52
C ARG A 178 -8.56 19.66 -6.32
#